data_AF-A0A2D4K7I8-F1
#
_entry.id   AF-A0A2D4K7I8-F1
#
_cell.length_a   1.000
_cell.length_b   1.000
_cell.length_c   1.000
_cell.angle_alpha   90.00
_cell.angle_beta   90.00
_cell.angle_gamma   90.00
#
_symmetry.space_group_name_H-M   'P 1'
#
loop_
_entity.id
_entity.type
_entity.pdbx_description
1 polymer ?
#
loop_
_entity_poly.entity_id
_entity_poly.type
_entity_poly.pdbx_seq_one_letter_code
_entity_poly.pdbx_strand_id
1 'polypeptide(L)'
;SFAKFESHAVTMFEVGKLSDESLDSFLVELEKVQSTGEGEAQRYFDHALTLRNTILFLRHNKDLVAQVSQAEQPTNGFPLDLLRCESLLGLDPATCSRVLNKNYTLLVSMAPLTNEIRPTSSCTPQHIGPAIPEVSSVWFKLYIYHITGQGPPSLLLSKGTRLRKLPVVFQGYDRLLITSWGHDPGVVPTSNVLSMLNDALTHSAVLIQVRR
;
A
#
# COMPACT_ATOMS: atom_id res chain seq x y z
N SER A 1 -16.74 -19.76 -7.62
CA SER A 1 -15.47 -19.02 -7.65
C SER A 1 -15.46 -17.89 -6.64
N PHE A 2 -16.43 -16.96 -6.68
CA PHE A 2 -16.52 -15.84 -5.73
C PHE A 2 -16.58 -16.24 -4.24
N ALA A 3 -17.35 -17.29 -3.90
CA ALA A 3 -17.49 -17.78 -2.52
C ALA A 3 -16.19 -18.25 -1.86
N LYS A 4 -15.21 -18.71 -2.65
CA LYS A 4 -13.90 -19.12 -2.10
C LYS A 4 -13.04 -17.90 -1.75
N PHE A 5 -13.05 -16.86 -2.58
CA PHE A 5 -12.36 -15.61 -2.26
C PHE A 5 -12.95 -14.95 -1.01
N GLU A 6 -14.28 -14.92 -0.91
CA GLU A 6 -15.01 -14.46 0.27
C GLU A 6 -14.61 -15.23 1.53
N SER A 7 -14.46 -16.56 1.44
CA SER A 7 -13.97 -17.37 2.56
C SER A 7 -12.59 -16.93 3.06
N HIS A 8 -11.62 -16.68 2.18
CA HIS A 8 -10.28 -16.21 2.61
C HIS A 8 -10.35 -14.80 3.20
N ALA A 9 -11.21 -13.93 2.65
CA ALA A 9 -11.44 -12.59 3.21
C ALA A 9 -12.08 -12.65 4.60
N VAL A 10 -13.06 -13.54 4.81
CA VAL A 10 -13.68 -13.80 6.12
C VAL A 10 -12.65 -14.35 7.10
N THR A 11 -11.85 -15.35 6.71
CA THR A 11 -10.78 -15.88 7.57
C THR A 11 -9.77 -14.79 7.95
N MET A 12 -9.35 -13.95 7.00
CA MET A 12 -8.46 -12.83 7.28
C MET A 12 -9.12 -11.79 8.21
N PHE A 13 -10.43 -11.58 8.12
CA PHE A 13 -11.14 -10.64 8.97
C PHE A 13 -11.35 -11.18 10.40
N GLU A 14 -11.77 -12.43 10.54
CA GLU A 14 -12.11 -13.09 11.81
C GLU A 14 -10.86 -13.55 12.56
N VAL A 15 -9.94 -14.24 11.88
CA VAL A 15 -8.74 -14.84 12.48
C VAL A 15 -7.57 -13.86 12.45
N GLY A 16 -7.55 -12.93 11.48
CA GLY A 16 -6.44 -11.97 11.32
C GLY A 16 -5.20 -12.56 10.65
N LYS A 17 -5.27 -13.82 10.18
CA LYS A 17 -4.14 -14.54 9.59
C LYS A 17 -4.60 -15.49 8.49
N LEU A 18 -3.86 -15.51 7.38
CA LEU A 18 -3.85 -16.61 6.41
C LEU A 18 -2.50 -17.32 6.50
N SER A 19 -2.53 -18.63 6.76
CA SER A 19 -1.32 -19.45 6.88
C SER A 19 -0.75 -19.84 5.52
N ASP A 20 0.54 -20.24 5.50
CA ASP A 20 1.22 -20.75 4.29
C ASP A 20 0.40 -21.83 3.55
N GLU A 21 -0.19 -22.76 4.29
CA GLU A 21 -1.04 -23.84 3.74
C GLU A 21 -2.25 -23.32 2.93
N SER A 22 -2.76 -22.14 3.29
CA SER A 22 -3.91 -21.52 2.62
C SER A 22 -3.53 -20.61 1.45
N LEU A 23 -2.24 -20.25 1.31
CA LEU A 23 -1.80 -19.26 0.33
C LEU A 23 -1.92 -19.73 -1.12
N ASP A 24 -1.71 -21.01 -1.40
CA ASP A 24 -1.85 -21.54 -2.76
C ASP A 24 -3.29 -21.42 -3.27
N SER A 25 -4.26 -21.77 -2.42
CA SER A 25 -5.69 -21.59 -2.71
C SER A 25 -6.05 -20.11 -2.85
N PHE A 26 -5.49 -19.24 -2.00
CA PHE A 26 -5.70 -17.81 -2.08
C PHE A 26 -5.16 -17.21 -3.40
N LEU A 27 -3.95 -17.60 -3.83
CA LEU A 27 -3.33 -17.13 -5.08
C LEU A 27 -4.16 -17.50 -6.31
N VAL A 28 -4.72 -18.72 -6.33
CA VAL A 28 -5.61 -19.18 -7.41
C VAL A 28 -6.87 -18.34 -7.48
N GLU A 29 -7.46 -17.94 -6.35
CA GLU A 29 -8.63 -17.05 -6.36
C GLU A 29 -8.25 -15.61 -6.72
N LEU A 30 -7.08 -15.13 -6.27
CA LEU A 30 -6.57 -13.78 -6.57
C LEU A 30 -6.27 -13.59 -8.06
N GLU A 31 -5.88 -14.66 -8.78
CA GLU A 31 -5.67 -14.65 -10.23
C GLU A 31 -6.97 -14.46 -11.04
N LYS A 32 -8.12 -14.78 -10.46
CA LYS A 32 -9.42 -14.63 -11.11
C LYS A 32 -9.97 -13.21 -11.03
N VAL A 33 -9.33 -12.35 -10.24
CA VAL A 33 -9.69 -10.93 -10.17
C VAL A 33 -9.35 -10.31 -11.52
N GLN A 34 -10.35 -9.68 -12.16
CA GLN A 34 -10.20 -8.99 -13.45
C GLN A 34 -10.21 -7.48 -13.22
N SER A 35 -9.46 -6.73 -14.05
CA SER A 35 -9.55 -5.26 -14.07
C SER A 35 -10.87 -4.87 -14.74
N THR A 36 -11.82 -4.40 -13.96
CA THR A 36 -13.16 -4.05 -14.43
C THR A 36 -13.60 -2.64 -14.04
N GLY A 37 -12.71 -1.80 -13.49
CA GLY A 37 -13.10 -0.51 -12.94
C GLY A 37 -12.14 0.64 -13.25
N GLU A 38 -12.66 1.85 -13.16
CA GLU A 38 -11.88 3.10 -13.17
C GLU A 38 -11.70 3.62 -11.72
N GLY A 39 -10.72 4.50 -11.51
CA GLY A 39 -10.54 5.19 -10.22
C GLY A 39 -10.13 4.25 -9.08
N GLU A 40 -10.91 4.21 -8.00
CA GLU A 40 -10.61 3.42 -6.80
C GLU A 40 -10.60 1.92 -7.05
N ALA A 41 -11.52 1.41 -7.89
CA ALA A 41 -11.56 0.00 -8.24
C ALA A 41 -10.28 -0.48 -8.94
N GLN A 42 -9.72 0.35 -9.84
CA GLN A 42 -8.43 0.05 -10.47
C GLN A 42 -7.29 0.04 -9.45
N ARG A 43 -7.31 0.94 -8.46
CA ARG A 43 -6.28 0.97 -7.42
C ARG A 43 -6.31 -0.30 -6.57
N TYR A 44 -7.50 -0.76 -6.15
CA TYR A 44 -7.62 -2.03 -5.43
C TYR A 44 -7.17 -3.22 -6.27
N PHE A 45 -7.43 -3.19 -7.58
CA PHE A 45 -6.91 -4.18 -8.51
C PHE A 45 -5.37 -4.17 -8.55
N ASP A 46 -4.75 -3.00 -8.70
CA ASP A 46 -3.29 -2.85 -8.71
C ASP A 46 -2.66 -3.33 -7.40
N HIS A 47 -3.33 -3.05 -6.26
CA HIS A 47 -2.92 -3.55 -4.95
C HIS A 47 -3.01 -5.08 -4.85
N ALA A 48 -4.11 -5.67 -5.33
CA ALA A 48 -4.27 -7.12 -5.37
C ALA A 48 -3.19 -7.79 -6.23
N LEU A 49 -2.88 -7.22 -7.39
CA LEU A 49 -1.81 -7.72 -8.27
C LEU A 49 -0.42 -7.58 -7.62
N THR A 50 -0.15 -6.44 -6.97
CA THR A 50 1.10 -6.21 -6.24
C THR A 50 1.25 -7.23 -5.10
N LEU A 51 0.18 -7.48 -4.33
CA LEU A 51 0.16 -8.48 -3.29
C LEU A 51 0.44 -9.89 -3.85
N ARG A 52 -0.23 -10.28 -4.94
CA ARG A 52 0.01 -11.56 -5.64
C ARG A 52 1.48 -11.72 -6.00
N ASN A 53 2.05 -10.72 -6.66
CA ASN A 53 3.42 -10.77 -7.15
C ASN A 53 4.42 -10.81 -6.00
N THR A 54 4.18 -10.07 -4.91
CA THR A 54 5.02 -10.14 -3.71
C THR A 54 4.98 -11.52 -3.08
N ILE A 55 3.80 -12.11 -2.89
CA ILE A 55 3.66 -13.46 -2.32
C ILE A 55 4.40 -14.48 -3.20
N LEU A 56 4.20 -14.42 -4.52
CA LEU A 56 4.87 -15.31 -5.46
C LEU A 56 6.39 -15.16 -5.42
N PHE A 57 6.89 -13.92 -5.36
CA PHE A 57 8.32 -13.63 -5.25
C PHE A 57 8.89 -14.19 -3.95
N LEU A 58 8.28 -13.88 -2.80
CA LEU A 58 8.78 -14.33 -1.51
C LEU A 58 8.81 -15.86 -1.42
N ARG A 59 7.76 -16.56 -1.89
CA ARG A 59 7.70 -18.02 -1.84
C ARG A 59 8.65 -18.69 -2.84
N HIS A 60 8.78 -18.19 -4.07
CA HIS A 60 9.48 -18.90 -5.14
C HIS A 60 10.85 -18.33 -5.51
N ASN A 61 11.34 -17.31 -4.81
CA ASN A 61 12.69 -16.80 -5.05
C ASN A 61 13.74 -17.81 -4.57
N LYS A 62 14.42 -18.42 -5.54
CA LYS A 62 15.45 -19.45 -5.31
C LYS A 62 16.63 -18.94 -4.49
N ASP A 63 16.97 -17.66 -4.60
CA ASP A 63 18.10 -17.09 -3.86
C ASP A 63 17.76 -16.96 -2.36
N LEU A 64 16.49 -16.67 -2.04
CA LEU A 64 16.00 -16.65 -0.66
C LEU A 64 15.91 -18.08 -0.09
N VAL A 65 15.41 -19.02 -0.88
CA VAL A 65 15.27 -20.43 -0.47
C VAL A 65 16.63 -21.11 -0.28
N ALA A 66 17.60 -20.87 -1.18
CA ALA A 66 18.94 -21.46 -1.12
C ALA A 66 19.76 -21.01 0.10
N GLN A 67 19.49 -19.82 0.64
CA GLN A 67 20.17 -19.31 1.84
C GLN A 67 19.65 -19.93 3.14
N VAL A 68 18.41 -20.45 3.14
CA VAL A 68 17.73 -20.94 4.35
C VAL A 68 17.64 -22.47 4.39
N SER A 69 17.60 -23.12 3.23
CA SER A 69 17.43 -24.58 3.12
C SER A 69 18.75 -25.28 2.81
N GLN A 70 19.45 -25.78 3.83
CA GLN A 70 20.52 -26.79 3.70
C GLN A 70 19.98 -28.22 3.52
N ALA A 71 18.67 -28.43 3.45
CA ALA A 71 18.09 -29.77 3.36
C ALA A 71 16.99 -29.84 2.31
N GLU A 72 17.08 -30.89 1.51
CA GLU A 72 16.11 -31.39 0.55
C GLU A 72 14.71 -31.51 1.18
N GLN A 73 13.87 -30.49 1.00
CA GLN A 73 12.42 -30.64 1.18
C GLN A 73 11.70 -30.31 -0.13
N PRO A 74 10.61 -31.05 -0.42
CA PRO A 74 9.98 -31.01 -1.73
C PRO A 74 9.05 -29.80 -1.85
N THR A 75 9.21 -29.08 -2.95
CA THR A 75 8.15 -28.40 -3.74
C THR A 75 7.28 -27.28 -3.14
N ASN A 76 7.25 -27.05 -1.82
CA ASN A 76 6.60 -25.86 -1.26
C ASN A 76 7.66 -24.79 -1.00
N GLY A 77 7.47 -23.60 -1.55
CA GLY A 77 8.43 -22.49 -1.46
C GLY A 77 8.74 -22.01 -0.03
N PHE A 78 9.35 -20.83 0.09
CA PHE A 78 9.63 -20.22 1.39
C PHE A 78 8.33 -20.08 2.23
N PRO A 79 8.30 -20.55 3.50
CA PRO A 79 7.10 -20.47 4.34
C PRO A 79 6.68 -19.02 4.56
N LEU A 80 5.42 -18.71 4.28
CA LEU A 80 4.90 -17.35 4.37
C LEU A 80 3.50 -17.33 4.98
N ASP A 81 3.26 -16.40 5.90
CA ASP A 81 1.92 -16.12 6.43
C ASP A 81 1.54 -14.67 6.11
N LEU A 82 0.25 -14.43 5.81
CA LEU A 82 -0.31 -13.09 5.71
C LEU A 82 -0.98 -12.72 7.03
N LEU A 83 -0.65 -11.55 7.56
CA LEU A 83 -1.21 -11.03 8.82
C LEU A 83 -1.96 -9.73 8.59
N ARG A 84 -3.11 -9.61 9.21
CA ARG A 84 -3.88 -8.37 9.30
C ARG A 84 -3.38 -7.58 10.51
N CYS A 85 -2.74 -6.44 10.27
CA CYS A 85 -2.18 -5.62 11.36
C CYS A 85 -3.24 -5.15 12.37
N GLU A 86 -4.47 -4.89 11.92
CA GLU A 86 -5.56 -4.44 12.78
C GLU A 86 -5.96 -5.50 13.82
N SER A 87 -5.82 -6.79 13.50
CA SER A 87 -6.10 -7.88 14.43
C SER A 87 -5.11 -7.92 15.60
N LEU A 88 -3.95 -7.26 15.47
CA LEU A 88 -2.96 -7.15 16.52
C LEU A 88 -3.18 -5.92 17.43
N LEU A 89 -4.02 -4.96 17.04
CA LEU A 89 -4.27 -3.74 17.81
C LEU A 89 -4.98 -4.00 19.15
N GLY A 90 -5.68 -5.12 19.28
CA GLY A 90 -6.31 -5.53 20.54
C GLY A 90 -5.33 -6.05 21.60
N LEU A 91 -4.07 -6.29 21.21
CA LEU A 91 -3.02 -6.78 22.12
C LEU A 91 -2.22 -5.61 22.68
N ASP A 92 -1.77 -5.73 23.92
CA ASP A 92 -0.77 -4.80 24.44
C ASP A 92 0.56 -4.95 23.66
N PRO A 93 1.38 -3.89 23.57
CA PRO A 93 2.60 -3.91 22.77
C PRO A 93 3.59 -5.02 23.14
N ALA A 94 3.68 -5.40 24.42
CA ALA A 94 4.60 -6.43 24.88
C ALA A 94 4.12 -7.83 24.44
N THR A 95 2.82 -8.10 24.55
CA THR A 95 2.22 -9.35 24.07
C THR A 95 2.31 -9.46 22.55
N CYS A 96 2.00 -8.39 21.81
CA CYS A 96 2.13 -8.35 20.35
C CYS A 96 3.57 -8.67 19.93
N SER A 97 4.55 -7.99 20.52
CA SER A 97 5.97 -8.22 20.24
C SER A 97 6.40 -9.66 20.55
N ARG A 98 5.91 -10.25 21.65
CA ARG A 98 6.22 -11.64 22.03
C ARG A 98 5.62 -12.65 21.03
N VAL A 99 4.39 -12.43 20.58
CA VAL A 99 3.73 -13.31 19.60
C VAL A 99 4.45 -13.24 18.26
N LEU A 100 4.82 -12.04 17.81
CA LEU A 100 5.55 -11.87 16.55
C LEU A 100 6.94 -12.52 16.60
N ASN A 101 7.71 -12.26 17.67
CA ASN A 101 9.04 -12.85 17.87
C ASN A 101 9.03 -14.38 17.98
N LYS A 102 7.96 -14.95 18.55
CA LYS A 102 7.86 -16.41 18.72
C LYS A 102 7.60 -17.12 17.40
N ASN A 103 6.82 -16.50 16.50
CA ASN A 103 6.29 -17.17 15.32
C ASN A 103 6.97 -16.77 14.01
N TYR A 104 7.63 -15.61 13.94
CA TYR A 104 8.18 -15.06 12.70
C TYR A 104 9.63 -14.65 12.86
N THR A 105 10.42 -14.86 11.81
CA THR A 105 11.83 -14.42 11.73
C THR A 105 11.97 -13.07 11.03
N LEU A 106 11.06 -12.75 10.11
CA LEU A 106 11.04 -11.55 9.29
C LEU A 106 9.60 -11.06 9.12
N LEU A 107 9.41 -9.75 9.27
CA LEU A 107 8.16 -9.07 8.97
C LEU A 107 8.35 -8.22 7.72
N VAL A 108 7.41 -8.33 6.79
CA VAL A 108 7.39 -7.49 5.58
C VAL A 108 6.08 -6.72 5.56
N SER A 109 6.15 -5.40 5.73
CA SER A 109 5.01 -4.52 5.51
C SER A 109 4.96 -4.08 4.06
N MET A 110 3.85 -4.39 3.41
CA MET A 110 3.52 -3.84 2.11
C MET A 110 3.16 -2.36 2.28
N ALA A 111 4.00 -1.47 1.74
CA ALA A 111 3.81 -0.02 1.79
C ALA A 111 2.58 0.42 0.99
N PRO A 112 1.88 1.49 1.41
CA PRO A 112 1.00 1.51 2.57
C PRO A 112 -0.47 1.70 2.15
N LEU A 113 -1.39 1.08 2.89
CA LEU A 113 -2.83 1.39 2.84
C LEU A 113 -3.08 2.47 3.89
N THR A 114 -3.29 3.71 3.41
CA THR A 114 -3.74 4.92 4.14
C THR A 114 -2.92 5.36 5.37
N ASN A 115 -3.01 6.66 5.72
CA ASN A 115 -2.36 7.21 6.93
C ASN A 115 -3.01 6.72 8.25
N GLU A 116 -4.09 5.94 8.17
CA GLU A 116 -4.89 5.54 9.32
C GLU A 116 -4.39 4.25 9.97
N ILE A 117 -3.67 3.41 9.21
CA ILE A 117 -3.17 2.14 9.70
C ILE A 117 -1.78 2.35 10.30
N ARG A 118 -1.64 2.06 11.59
CA ARG A 118 -0.34 2.01 12.27
C ARG A 118 0.25 0.61 12.09
N PRO A 119 1.31 0.43 11.30
CA PRO A 119 2.00 -0.85 11.26
C PRO A 119 2.57 -1.14 12.66
N THR A 120 2.53 -2.41 13.06
CA THR A 120 3.25 -2.87 14.25
C THR A 120 4.74 -2.82 13.94
N SER A 121 5.39 -1.71 14.26
CA SER A 121 6.84 -1.62 14.20
C SER A 121 7.44 -2.47 15.31
N SER A 122 8.29 -3.41 14.92
CA SER A 122 9.08 -4.19 15.88
C SER A 122 10.55 -4.11 15.50
N CYS A 123 11.42 -3.93 16.48
CA CYS A 123 12.87 -4.04 16.28
C CYS A 123 13.30 -5.52 16.17
N THR A 124 12.47 -6.43 16.68
CA THR A 124 12.63 -7.90 16.61
C THR A 124 11.23 -8.55 16.52
N PRO A 125 10.92 -9.38 15.51
CA PRO A 125 11.75 -9.80 14.39
C PRO A 125 12.06 -8.62 13.47
N GLN A 126 13.05 -8.78 12.57
CA GLN A 126 13.41 -7.71 11.64
C GLN A 126 12.20 -7.30 10.81
N HIS A 127 12.02 -5.99 10.64
CA HIS A 127 10.88 -5.43 9.91
C HIS A 127 11.35 -4.68 8.67
N ILE A 128 10.89 -5.11 7.50
CA ILE A 128 11.12 -4.46 6.22
C ILE A 128 9.83 -3.78 5.78
N GLY A 129 9.90 -2.47 5.52
CA GLY A 129 8.77 -1.67 5.05
C GLY A 129 8.63 -0.36 5.83
N PRO A 130 7.57 0.43 5.56
CA PRO A 130 7.32 1.65 6.29
C PRO A 130 6.95 1.30 7.74
N ALA A 131 7.87 1.57 8.67
CA ALA A 131 7.69 1.28 10.09
C ALA A 131 6.73 2.25 10.80
N ILE A 132 6.45 3.41 10.18
CA ILE A 132 5.62 4.47 10.74
C ILE A 132 4.70 5.07 9.66
N PRO A 133 3.47 5.51 10.01
CA PRO A 133 2.52 6.11 9.05
C PRO A 133 3.04 7.39 8.39
N GLU A 134 3.97 8.11 9.02
CA GLU A 134 4.51 9.36 8.51
C GLU A 134 5.25 9.16 7.18
N VAL A 135 5.73 7.95 6.90
CA VAL A 135 6.35 7.58 5.61
C VAL A 135 5.36 7.72 4.44
N SER A 136 4.05 7.56 4.67
CA SER A 136 3.03 7.79 3.63
C SER A 136 2.54 9.23 3.55
N SER A 137 3.04 10.13 4.40
CA SER A 137 2.62 11.53 4.40
C SER A 137 3.08 12.27 3.14
N VAL A 138 2.29 13.29 2.75
CA VAL A 138 2.69 14.26 1.72
C VAL A 138 4.04 14.91 2.04
N TRP A 139 4.31 15.18 3.33
CA TRP A 139 5.57 15.78 3.76
C TRP A 139 6.77 14.87 3.52
N PHE A 140 6.67 13.60 3.89
CA PHE A 140 7.75 12.65 3.65
C PHE A 140 7.99 12.46 2.15
N LYS A 141 6.93 12.39 1.34
CA LYS A 141 7.03 12.37 -0.12
C LYS A 141 7.79 13.59 -0.66
N LEU A 142 7.43 14.80 -0.24
CA LEU A 142 8.12 16.04 -0.65
C LEU A 142 9.57 16.09 -0.14
N TYR A 143 9.83 15.58 1.06
CA TYR A 143 11.17 15.45 1.61
C TYR A 143 12.04 14.52 0.76
N ILE A 144 11.54 13.36 0.35
CA ILE A 144 12.26 12.45 -0.55
C ILE A 144 12.58 13.15 -1.88
N TYR A 145 11.64 13.87 -2.48
CA TYR A 145 11.91 14.63 -3.71
C TYR A 145 12.97 15.70 -3.51
N HIS A 146 12.94 16.39 -2.37
CA HIS A 146 13.93 17.41 -2.03
C HIS A 146 15.34 16.80 -1.88
N ILE A 147 15.47 15.71 -1.11
CA ILE A 147 16.76 15.07 -0.86
C ILE A 147 17.33 14.41 -2.12
N THR A 148 16.49 13.75 -2.92
CA THR A 148 16.93 13.08 -4.14
C THR A 148 17.13 14.05 -5.30
N GLY A 149 16.56 15.26 -5.23
CA GLY A 149 16.45 16.18 -6.37
C GLY A 149 15.58 15.63 -7.50
N GLN A 150 14.86 14.52 -7.27
CA GLN A 150 14.08 13.80 -8.26
C GLN A 150 12.62 13.75 -7.80
N GLY A 151 11.73 14.35 -8.57
CA GLY A 151 10.31 14.33 -8.30
C GLY A 151 9.50 14.87 -9.49
N PRO A 152 8.23 14.50 -9.62
CA PRO A 152 7.37 15.14 -10.59
C PRO A 152 7.18 16.62 -10.23
N PRO A 153 6.94 17.51 -11.20
CA PRO A 153 6.51 18.86 -10.91
C PRO A 153 5.32 18.83 -9.95
N SER A 154 5.49 19.49 -8.80
CA SER A 154 4.56 19.40 -7.67
C SER A 154 4.28 20.80 -7.11
N LEU A 155 3.04 21.08 -6.73
CA LEU A 155 2.60 22.33 -6.12
C LEU A 155 1.68 22.03 -4.94
N LEU A 156 2.08 22.44 -3.74
CA LEU A 156 1.24 22.36 -2.55
C LEU A 156 0.55 23.70 -2.32
N LEU A 157 -0.78 23.68 -2.20
CA LEU A 157 -1.60 24.86 -1.96
C LEU A 157 -2.28 24.75 -0.59
N SER A 158 -2.26 25.85 0.16
CA SER A 158 -2.94 25.93 1.45
C SER A 158 -4.45 26.09 1.28
N LYS A 159 -5.21 25.61 2.27
CA LYS A 159 -6.66 25.80 2.36
C LYS A 159 -7.02 27.29 2.22
N GLY A 160 -8.05 27.58 1.44
CA GLY A 160 -8.53 28.92 1.13
C GLY A 160 -7.87 29.58 -0.08
N THR A 161 -6.85 28.95 -0.68
CA THR A 161 -6.27 29.44 -1.93
C THR A 161 -7.30 29.35 -3.06
N ARG A 162 -7.45 30.43 -3.84
CA ARG A 162 -8.34 30.46 -5.00
C ARG A 162 -7.55 30.66 -6.29
N LEU A 163 -7.55 29.65 -7.14
CA LEU A 163 -6.87 29.68 -8.43
C LEU A 163 -7.79 30.30 -9.50
N ARG A 164 -7.28 31.32 -10.21
CA ARG A 164 -7.94 31.90 -11.39
C ARG A 164 -7.52 31.23 -12.70
N LYS A 165 -6.35 30.59 -12.71
CA LYS A 165 -5.78 29.88 -13.83
C LYS A 165 -4.92 28.73 -13.33
N LEU A 166 -4.81 27.67 -14.11
CA LEU A 166 -3.87 26.59 -13.83
C LEU A 166 -2.43 27.09 -14.09
N PRO A 167 -1.47 26.85 -13.17
CA PRO A 167 -0.06 27.16 -13.38
C PRO A 167 0.49 26.55 -14.67
N VAL A 168 1.34 27.31 -15.38
CA VAL A 168 1.88 26.92 -16.70
C VAL A 168 2.62 25.58 -16.69
N VAL A 169 3.25 25.23 -15.56
CA VAL A 169 3.94 23.95 -15.36
C VAL A 169 3.02 22.74 -15.52
N PHE A 170 1.71 22.91 -15.36
CA PHE A 170 0.71 21.84 -15.46
C PHE A 170 -0.09 21.85 -16.76
N GLN A 171 0.00 22.92 -17.56
CA GLN A 171 -0.85 23.09 -18.76
C GLN A 171 -0.52 22.12 -19.90
N GLY A 172 0.71 21.59 -19.93
CA GLY A 172 1.14 20.62 -20.96
C GLY A 172 0.77 19.17 -20.66
N TYR A 173 0.00 18.90 -19.60
CA TYR A 173 -0.37 17.55 -19.20
C TYR A 173 -1.89 17.38 -19.27
N ASP A 174 -2.35 16.24 -19.78
CA ASP A 174 -3.79 15.95 -19.92
C ASP A 174 -4.44 15.58 -18.57
N ARG A 175 -3.65 15.03 -17.65
CA ARG A 175 -4.11 14.52 -16.35
C ARG A 175 -3.14 14.94 -15.25
N LEU A 176 -3.71 15.31 -14.11
CA LEU A 176 -2.98 15.71 -12.91
C LEU A 176 -3.39 14.80 -11.75
N LEU A 177 -2.44 14.55 -10.86
CA LEU A 177 -2.66 13.85 -9.61
C LEU A 177 -2.97 14.87 -8.51
N ILE A 178 -4.17 14.79 -7.95
CA ILE A 178 -4.65 15.69 -6.91
C ILE A 178 -4.74 14.92 -5.59
N THR A 179 -4.02 15.36 -4.57
CA THR A 179 -4.05 14.76 -3.23
C THR A 179 -4.57 15.81 -2.24
N SER A 180 -5.81 15.66 -1.81
CA SER A 180 -6.37 16.44 -0.71
C SER A 180 -5.80 15.95 0.62
N TRP A 181 -5.68 16.84 1.60
CA TRP A 181 -5.07 16.48 2.88
C TRP A 181 -5.87 15.38 3.59
N GLY A 182 -5.21 14.28 3.96
CA GLY A 182 -5.85 13.13 4.61
C GLY A 182 -6.66 12.22 3.69
N HIS A 183 -6.71 12.52 2.39
CA HIS A 183 -7.37 11.69 1.39
C HIS A 183 -6.36 11.07 0.44
N ASP A 184 -6.82 9.99 -0.19
CA ASP A 184 -6.08 9.36 -1.25
C ASP A 184 -5.96 10.23 -2.50
N PRO A 185 -4.89 10.05 -3.30
CA PRO A 185 -4.69 10.80 -4.52
C PRO A 185 -5.67 10.38 -5.63
N GLY A 186 -6.32 11.35 -6.26
CA GLY A 186 -7.21 11.16 -7.41
C GLY A 186 -6.59 11.68 -8.71
N VAL A 187 -6.83 11.00 -9.83
CA VAL A 187 -6.41 11.47 -11.16
C VAL A 187 -7.51 12.30 -11.78
N VAL A 188 -7.20 13.53 -12.17
CA VAL A 188 -8.17 14.51 -12.66
C VAL A 188 -7.74 15.02 -14.04
N PRO A 189 -8.65 15.07 -15.03
CA PRO A 189 -8.35 15.69 -16.31
C PRO A 189 -8.15 17.19 -16.18
N THR A 190 -7.17 17.72 -16.89
CA THR A 190 -6.79 19.14 -16.85
C THR A 190 -7.92 20.07 -17.29
N SER A 191 -8.85 19.59 -18.13
CA SER A 191 -10.02 20.35 -18.58
C SER A 191 -10.90 20.84 -17.43
N ASN A 192 -11.05 20.04 -16.36
CA ASN A 192 -11.99 20.31 -15.26
C ASN A 192 -11.27 20.61 -13.94
N VAL A 193 -9.94 20.54 -13.91
CA VAL A 193 -9.15 20.55 -12.68
C VAL A 193 -9.30 21.86 -11.90
N LEU A 194 -9.47 23.00 -12.56
CA LEU A 194 -9.52 24.30 -11.88
C LEU A 194 -10.75 24.43 -10.96
N SER A 195 -11.91 23.95 -11.41
CA SER A 195 -13.14 23.97 -10.61
C SER A 195 -13.01 23.03 -9.41
N MET A 196 -12.54 21.80 -9.66
CA MET A 196 -12.33 20.79 -8.61
C MET A 196 -11.31 21.23 -7.56
N LEU A 197 -10.22 21.87 -7.99
CA LEU A 197 -9.21 22.39 -7.06
C LEU A 197 -9.78 23.49 -6.17
N ASN A 198 -10.50 24.45 -6.76
CA ASN A 198 -11.08 25.54 -5.97
C ASN A 198 -12.10 25.03 -4.95
N ASP A 199 -12.88 24.00 -5.30
CA ASP A 199 -13.80 23.33 -4.37
C ASP A 199 -13.05 22.61 -3.23
N ALA A 200 -12.08 21.76 -3.58
CA ALA A 200 -11.25 21.04 -2.60
C ALA A 200 -10.49 21.97 -1.64
N LEU A 201 -9.99 23.10 -2.15
CA LEU A 201 -9.27 24.12 -1.38
C LEU A 201 -10.16 24.86 -0.37
N THR A 202 -11.49 24.78 -0.49
CA THR A 202 -12.38 25.29 0.58
C THR A 202 -12.35 24.42 1.83
N HIS A 203 -12.00 23.14 1.69
CA HIS A 203 -12.04 22.16 2.77
C HIS A 203 -10.66 21.87 3.36
N SER A 204 -9.62 21.72 2.52
CA SER A 204 -8.29 21.28 2.95
C SER A 204 -7.15 21.87 2.10
N ALA A 205 -5.90 21.62 2.52
CA ALA A 205 -4.74 21.85 1.66
C ALA A 205 -4.69 20.77 0.55
N VAL A 206 -4.17 21.13 -0.62
CA VAL A 206 -4.17 20.25 -1.79
C VAL A 206 -2.79 20.21 -2.43
N LEU A 207 -2.26 19.01 -2.63
CA LEU A 207 -1.05 18.75 -3.41
C LEU A 207 -1.45 18.41 -4.85
N ILE A 208 -0.91 19.17 -5.80
CA ILE A 208 -1.04 18.94 -7.25
C ILE A 208 0.28 18.36 -7.74
N GLN A 209 0.24 17.26 -8.47
CA GLN A 209 1.42 16.67 -9.10
C GLN A 209 1.12 16.28 -10.54
N VAL A 210 2.15 16.31 -11.38
CA VAL A 210 2.08 15.70 -12.70
C VAL A 210 2.09 14.19 -12.57
N ARG A 211 1.17 13.51 -13.29
CA ARG A 211 1.23 12.07 -13.50
C ARG A 211 1.98 11.82 -14.81
N ARG A 212 3.15 11.18 -14.74
CA ARG A 212 3.85 10.66 -15.92
C ARG A 212 3.24 9.34 -16.35
#